data_AF-A0A2W5YQZ6-F1
#
_entry.id   AF-A0A2W5YQZ6-F1
#
_cell.length_a   1.000
_cell.length_b   1.000
_cell.length_c   1.000
_cell.angle_alpha   90.00
_cell.angle_beta   90.00
_cell.angle_gamma   90.00
#
_symmetry.space_group_name_H-M   'P 1'
#
loop_
_entity.id
_entity.type
_entity.pdbx_description
1 polymer ?
#
loop_
_entity_poly.entity_id
_entity_poly.type
_entity_poly.pdbx_seq_one_letter_code
_entity_poly.pdbx_strand_id
1 'polypeptide(L)' 'MIASLRHTACPPWRVTDELAAYKLAQIPFPGVFGVFYESDRPTKNALEKKWIDSTREKLGQPTDLALLQKTFDRMK' A
#
# COMPACT_ATOMS: atom_id res chain seq x y z
N MET A 1 -11.31 9.91 23.43
CA MET A 1 -9.83 9.81 23.31
C MET A 1 -9.46 8.34 23.52
N ILE A 2 -9.62 7.50 22.49
CA ILE A 2 -9.29 6.07 22.58
C ILE A 2 -7.92 5.92 21.94
N ALA A 3 -6.91 5.82 22.80
CA ALA A 3 -5.51 5.75 22.41
C ALA A 3 -5.21 4.45 21.66
N SER A 4 -4.53 4.63 20.55
CA SER A 4 -3.82 3.63 19.76
C SER A 4 -2.97 2.70 20.63
N LEU A 5 -3.41 1.45 20.78
CA LEU A 5 -2.67 0.37 21.44
C LEU A 5 -2.44 -0.79 20.46
N ARG A 6 -1.75 -0.52 19.34
CA ARG A 6 -1.31 -1.56 18.38
C ARG A 6 0.18 -1.47 18.01
N HIS A 7 1.06 -1.03 18.92
CA HIS A 7 2.48 -0.88 18.56
C HIS A 7 3.52 -1.42 19.55
N THR A 8 3.16 -2.03 20.69
CA THR A 8 4.18 -2.48 21.65
C THR A 8 3.81 -3.79 22.35
N ALA A 9 4.08 -4.90 21.67
CA ALA A 9 4.46 -6.21 22.22
C ALA A 9 4.29 -7.26 21.10
N CYS A 10 5.39 -7.79 20.58
CA CYS A 10 5.37 -8.80 19.53
C CYS A 10 5.40 -10.20 20.15
N PRO A 11 4.29 -10.97 20.16
CA PRO A 11 4.34 -12.39 20.45
C PRO A 11 4.89 -13.19 19.24
N PRO A 12 5.47 -14.40 19.45
CA PRO A 12 6.21 -15.14 18.42
C PRO A 12 5.38 -15.69 17.25
N TRP A 13 4.06 -15.50 17.26
CA TRP A 13 3.11 -16.00 16.25
C TRP A 13 2.51 -14.90 15.34
N ARG A 14 3.10 -13.70 15.31
CA ARG A 14 2.68 -12.66 14.34
C ARG A 14 3.19 -13.03 12.94
N VAL A 15 2.28 -13.19 12.00
CA VAL A 15 2.51 -13.42 10.55
C VAL A 15 3.11 -12.21 9.81
N THR A 16 3.85 -11.34 10.49
CA THR A 16 4.42 -10.11 9.91
C THR A 16 5.91 -10.23 9.62
N ASP A 17 6.56 -11.34 10.02
CA ASP A 17 7.97 -11.61 9.74
C ASP A 17 8.13 -12.36 8.41
N GLU A 18 8.60 -11.64 7.40
CA GLU A 18 8.86 -12.18 6.05
C GLU A 18 9.89 -13.32 6.06
N LEU A 19 10.95 -13.21 6.87
CA LEU A 19 12.03 -14.20 6.87
C LEU A 19 11.56 -15.52 7.51
N ALA A 20 10.78 -15.45 8.58
CA ALA A 20 10.15 -16.62 9.18
C ALA A 20 9.15 -17.28 8.23
N ALA A 21 8.36 -16.48 7.50
CA ALA A 21 7.40 -16.98 6.51
C ALA A 21 8.09 -17.76 5.38
N TYR A 22 9.21 -17.26 4.85
CA TYR A 22 9.98 -17.96 3.83
C TYR A 22 10.54 -19.29 4.31
N LYS A 23 11.02 -19.36 5.56
CA LYS A 23 11.52 -20.61 6.15
C LYS A 23 10.42 -21.66 6.27
N LEU A 24 9.21 -21.25 6.66
CA LEU A 24 8.05 -22.14 6.75
C LEU A 24 7.59 -22.62 5.36
N ALA A 25 7.64 -21.75 4.35
CA ALA A 25 7.28 -22.08 2.97
C ALA A 25 8.27 -23.04 2.28
N GLN A 26 9.51 -23.15 2.77
CA GLN A 26 10.55 -24.02 2.22
C GLN A 26 10.55 -25.45 2.80
N ILE A 27 9.66 -25.75 3.74
CA ILE A 27 9.60 -27.07 4.39
C ILE A 27 9.12 -28.13 3.38
N PRO A 28 9.85 -29.26 3.21
CA PRO A 28 9.39 -30.35 2.35
C PRO A 28 8.14 -31.03 2.90
N PHE A 29 7.39 -31.73 2.05
CA PHE A 29 6.18 -32.46 2.45
C PHE A 29 6.46 -33.39 3.66
N PRO A 30 5.58 -33.42 4.70
CA PRO A 30 4.18 -32.99 4.73
C PRO A 30 3.89 -31.50 4.99
N GLY A 31 4.92 -30.64 5.16
CA GLY A 31 4.75 -29.19 5.25
C GLY A 31 3.91 -28.68 6.44
N VAL A 32 3.70 -27.37 6.49
CA VAL A 32 2.80 -26.69 7.43
C VAL A 32 1.72 -25.94 6.65
N PHE A 33 0.55 -25.69 7.24
CA PHE A 33 -0.57 -25.02 6.58
C PHE A 33 -1.05 -23.83 7.41
N GLY A 34 -1.47 -22.75 6.74
CA GLY A 34 -1.99 -21.54 7.39
C GLY A 34 -1.52 -20.26 6.69
N VAL A 35 -1.74 -19.13 7.34
CA VAL A 35 -1.20 -17.83 6.90
C VAL A 35 0.25 -17.74 7.35
N PHE A 36 1.19 -17.65 6.40
CA PHE A 36 2.62 -17.48 6.72
C PHE A 36 3.01 -16.02 6.80
N TYR A 37 2.41 -15.17 5.97
CA TYR A 37 2.71 -13.75 5.91
C TYR A 37 1.44 -12.93 5.61
N GLU A 38 1.23 -11.88 6.40
CA GLU A 38 0.19 -10.88 6.20
C GLU A 38 0.79 -9.50 6.54
N SER A 39 0.68 -8.57 5.60
CA SER A 39 1.09 -7.18 5.81
C SER A 39 0.03 -6.24 5.27
N ASP A 40 -0.20 -5.16 6.01
CA ASP A 40 -1.08 -4.06 5.59
C ASP A 40 -0.28 -3.11 4.69
N ARG A 41 -0.10 -3.53 3.44
CA ARG A 41 0.51 -2.70 2.39
C ARG A 41 -0.59 -2.15 1.48
N PRO A 42 -0.57 -0.84 1.17
CA PRO A 42 -1.56 -0.26 0.27
C PRO A 42 -1.48 -0.92 -1.11
N THR A 43 -2.64 -1.14 -1.72
CA THR A 43 -2.70 -1.68 -3.08
C THR A 43 -2.13 -0.69 -4.07
N LYS A 44 -1.70 -1.18 -5.23
CA LYS A 44 -1.25 -0.34 -6.35
C LYS A 44 -2.25 0.78 -6.67
N ASN A 45 -3.53 0.45 -6.74
CA ASN A 45 -4.59 1.42 -7.05
C ASN A 45 -4.71 2.51 -5.98
N ALA A 46 -4.54 2.15 -4.70
CA ALA A 46 -4.55 3.12 -3.61
C ALA A 46 -3.33 4.06 -3.69
N LEU A 47 -2.16 3.54 -4.08
CA LEU A 47 -0.97 4.35 -4.31
C LEU A 47 -1.16 5.29 -5.50
N GLU A 48 -1.63 4.79 -6.64
CA GLU A 48 -1.90 5.62 -7.84
C GLU A 48 -2.89 6.74 -7.55
N LYS A 49 -3.96 6.44 -6.81
CA LYS A 49 -4.93 7.45 -6.39
C LYS A 49 -4.30 8.54 -5.53
N LYS A 50 -3.45 8.18 -4.56
CA LYS A 50 -2.71 9.14 -3.74
C LYS A 50 -1.85 10.08 -4.60
N TRP A 51 -1.20 9.56 -5.64
CA TRP A 51 -0.42 10.37 -6.57
C TRP A 51 -1.29 11.32 -7.39
N ILE A 52 -2.42 10.84 -7.90
CA ILE A 52 -3.40 11.66 -8.64
C ILE A 52 -3.92 12.80 -7.75
N ASP A 53 -4.34 12.48 -6.53
CA ASP A 53 -4.90 13.45 -5.58
C ASP A 53 -3.85 14.52 -5.21
N SER A 54 -2.63 14.10 -4.84
CA SER A 54 -1.54 15.04 -4.52
C SER A 54 -1.11 15.93 -5.69
N THR A 55 -1.28 15.46 -6.93
CA THR A 55 -0.96 16.24 -8.13
C THR A 55 -2.09 17.22 -8.43
N ARG A 56 -3.35 16.80 -8.28
CA ARG A 56 -4.53 17.66 -8.46
C ARG A 56 -4.61 18.77 -7.41
N GLU A 57 -4.23 18.50 -6.17
CA GLU A 57 -4.10 19.51 -5.11
C GLU A 57 -3.13 20.62 -5.51
N LYS A 58 -1.94 20.27 -6.02
CA LYS A 58 -0.95 21.25 -6.50
C LYS A 58 -1.44 22.08 -7.69
N LEU A 59 -2.35 21.52 -8.50
CA LEU A 59 -2.91 22.19 -9.67
C LEU A 59 -4.12 23.07 -9.35
N GLY A 60 -4.64 23.04 -8.12
CA GLY A 60 -5.83 23.79 -7.72
C GLY A 60 -7.15 23.14 -8.16
N GLN A 61 -7.16 21.82 -8.34
CA GLN A 61 -8.35 21.04 -8.72
C GLN A 61 -9.11 21.53 -9.97
N PRO A 62 -8.42 21.82 -11.10
CA PRO A 62 -9.10 22.16 -12.34
C PRO A 62 -9.92 20.96 -12.83
N THR A 63 -11.00 21.24 -13.58
CA THR A 63 -11.72 20.17 -14.30
C THR A 63 -10.78 19.50 -15.31
N ASP A 64 -11.03 18.22 -15.59
CA ASP A 64 -10.17 17.45 -16.50
C ASP A 64 -10.10 18.10 -17.90
N LEU A 65 -11.20 18.71 -18.37
CA LEU A 65 -11.25 19.47 -19.61
C LEU A 65 -10.34 20.70 -19.60
N ALA A 66 -10.32 21.46 -18.50
CA ALA A 66 -9.45 22.63 -18.37
C ALA A 66 -7.97 22.22 -18.33
N LEU A 67 -7.65 21.08 -17.71
CA LEU A 67 -6.30 20.52 -17.70
C LEU A 67 -5.84 20.16 -19.12
N LEU A 68 -6.71 19.49 -19.89
CA LEU A 68 -6.45 19.12 -21.28
C LEU A 68 -6.24 20.37 -22.16
N GLN A 69 -7.10 21.38 -22.03
CA GLN A 69 -6.95 22.62 -22.78
C GLN A 69 -5.61 23.30 -22.48
N LYS A 70 -5.22 23.40 -21.19
CA LYS A 70 -3.92 23.96 -20.77
C LYS A 70 -2.72 23.17 -21.31
N THR A 71 -2.85 21.87 -21.53
CA THR A 71 -1.78 21.07 -22.17
C THR A 71 -1.67 21.36 -23.66
N PHE A 72 -2.80 21.48 -24.37
CA PHE A 72 -2.82 21.82 -25.79
C PHE A 72 -2.32 23.25 -26.04
N ASP A 73 -2.69 24.20 -25.20
CA ASP A 73 -2.25 25.59 -25.33
C ASP A 73 -0.73 25.75 -25.16
N ARG A 74 -0.08 24.85 -24.42
CA ARG A 74 1.40 24.84 -24.24
C ARG A 74 2.15 24.29 -25.45
N MET A 75 1.46 23.59 -26.35
CA MET A 75 2.06 23.00 -27.55
C MET A 75 2.00 23.93 -28.77
N LYS A 76 1.41 25.12 -28.62
CA LYS A 76 1.44 26.19 -29.64
C LYS A 76 2.68 27.05 -29.43
#